data_AF-A0A2T7X5C0-F1
#
_entry.id   AF-A0A2T7X5C0-F1
#
_cell.length_a   1.000
_cell.length_b   1.000
_cell.length_c   1.000
_cell.angle_alpha   90.00
_cell.angle_beta   90.00
_cell.angle_gamma   90.00
#
_symmetry.space_group_name_H-M   'P 1'
#
loop_
_entity.id
_entity.type
_entity.pdbx_description
1 polymer ?
#
loop_
_entity_poly.entity_id
_entity_poly.type
_entity_poly.pdbx_seq_one_letter_code
_entity_poly.pdbx_strand_id
1 'polypeptide(L)'
;MTMAHEVLTVDDVLALVGELRPAANQLVRKSDVELGFVIYDAFSVRGLYDDYGSGNWGFSIALGGDAVVSTVLGRRLGIRGTRDEVRSALEAVDEYARLRLGPEYLAAHEAAYGS
;
A
#
# COMPACT_ATOMS: atom_id res chain seq x y z
N MET A 1 9.23 15.04 -12.47
CA MET A 1 9.08 15.46 -11.07
C MET A 1 9.48 14.26 -10.23
N THR A 2 10.69 14.26 -9.68
CA THR A 2 11.23 13.15 -8.91
C THR A 2 10.50 13.17 -7.56
N MET A 3 9.56 12.25 -7.36
CA MET A 3 8.91 12.08 -6.06
C MET A 3 10.02 11.71 -5.08
N ALA A 4 10.22 12.54 -4.04
CA ALA A 4 11.07 12.17 -2.93
C ALA A 4 10.51 10.87 -2.32
N HIS A 5 11.40 9.92 -2.01
CA HIS A 5 11.06 8.73 -1.23
C HIS A 5 10.73 9.14 0.20
N GLU A 6 9.56 9.74 0.40
CA GLU A 6 9.01 9.90 1.73
C GLU A 6 8.58 8.52 2.21
N VAL A 7 9.22 8.05 3.28
CA VAL A 7 8.83 6.82 3.97
C VAL A 7 7.42 7.04 4.50
N LEU A 8 6.43 6.51 3.78
CA LEU A 8 5.02 6.64 4.13
C LEU A 8 4.77 5.95 5.48
N THR A 9 4.49 6.72 6.52
CA THR A 9 4.25 6.19 7.86
C THR A 9 2.83 5.67 8.00
N VAL A 10 2.57 4.89 9.06
CA VAL A 10 1.21 4.46 9.40
C VAL A 10 0.28 5.66 9.61
N ASP A 11 0.78 6.76 10.18
CA ASP A 11 0.02 7.98 10.39
C ASP A 11 -0.34 8.65 9.06
N ASP A 12 0.59 8.68 8.11
CA ASP A 12 0.35 9.24 6.77
C ASP A 12 -0.73 8.43 6.03
N VAL A 13 -0.66 7.10 6.09
CA VAL A 13 -1.69 6.24 5.52
C VAL A 13 -3.05 6.50 6.18
N LEU A 14 -3.12 6.60 7.50
CA LEU A 14 -4.38 6.85 8.21
C LEU A 14 -4.95 8.23 7.90
N ALA A 15 -4.11 9.26 7.83
CA ALA A 15 -4.51 10.61 7.43
C ALA A 15 -5.08 10.60 6.02
N LEU A 16 -4.37 10.00 5.06
CA LEU A 16 -4.82 9.89 3.67
C LEU A 16 -6.10 9.05 3.53
N VAL A 17 -6.22 7.93 4.25
CA VAL A 17 -7.44 7.12 4.30
C VAL A 17 -8.62 7.92 4.88
N GLY A 18 -8.37 8.78 5.86
CA GLY A 18 -9.36 9.68 6.46
C GLY A 18 -9.79 10.79 5.51
N GLU A 19 -8.84 11.49 4.89
CA GLU A 19 -9.07 12.57 3.92
C GLU A 19 -9.81 12.07 2.67
N LEU A 20 -9.42 10.90 2.19
CA LEU A 20 -9.97 10.30 0.97
C LEU A 20 -11.22 9.46 1.22
N ARG A 21 -11.68 9.32 2.47
CA ARG A 21 -12.91 8.57 2.79
C ARG A 21 -14.12 9.28 2.18
N PRO A 22 -14.86 8.64 1.25
CA PRO A 22 -16.07 9.22 0.71
C PRO A 22 -17.15 9.42 1.77
N ALA A 23 -17.96 10.46 1.60
CA ALA A 23 -19.19 10.61 2.39
C ALA A 23 -20.13 9.43 2.09
N ALA A 24 -20.79 8.89 3.13
CA ALA A 24 -21.61 7.67 3.07
C ALA A 24 -22.74 7.64 2.01
N ASN A 25 -23.05 8.78 1.39
CA ASN A 25 -24.10 8.94 0.39
C ASN A 25 -23.59 9.05 -1.07
N GLN A 26 -22.29 8.88 -1.33
CA GLN A 26 -21.74 8.93 -2.68
C GLN A 26 -21.43 7.53 -3.23
N LEU A 27 -21.96 7.24 -4.43
CA LEU A 27 -21.42 6.19 -5.30
C LEU A 27 -20.04 6.65 -5.77
N VAL A 28 -18.98 6.03 -5.27
CA VAL A 28 -17.59 6.36 -5.64
C VAL A 28 -17.03 5.24 -6.49
N ARG A 29 -16.53 5.57 -7.69
CA ARG A 29 -15.86 4.56 -8.50
C ARG A 29 -14.48 4.30 -7.91
N LYS A 30 -14.01 3.05 -8.03
CA LYS A 30 -12.67 2.62 -7.63
C LYS A 30 -11.53 3.51 -8.19
N SER A 31 -11.77 4.19 -9.32
CA SER A 31 -10.84 5.14 -9.96
C SER A 31 -10.74 6.51 -9.29
N ASP A 32 -11.72 6.88 -8.47
CA ASP A 32 -11.85 8.25 -7.97
C ASP A 32 -11.01 8.49 -6.72
N VAL A 33 -10.56 7.41 -6.08
CA VAL A 33 -9.83 7.42 -4.81
C VAL A 33 -8.78 6.30 -4.80
N GLU A 34 -7.52 6.66 -5.08
CA GLU A 34 -6.38 5.75 -5.08
C GLU A 34 -5.22 6.34 -4.27
N LEU A 35 -4.54 5.50 -3.48
CA LEU A 35 -3.30 5.83 -2.81
C LEU A 35 -2.17 4.99 -3.39
N GLY A 36 -1.15 5.62 -3.97
CA GLY A 36 -0.04 4.92 -4.60
C GLY A 36 1.30 5.24 -3.95
N PHE A 37 2.13 4.23 -3.71
CA PHE A 37 3.52 4.40 -3.29
C PHE A 37 4.41 3.29 -3.84
N VAL A 38 5.73 3.51 -3.79
CA VAL A 38 6.74 2.53 -4.22
C VAL A 38 7.55 2.08 -3.01
N ILE A 39 7.76 0.78 -2.89
CA ILE A 39 8.64 0.17 -1.90
C ILE A 39 9.89 -0.37 -2.59
N TYR A 40 11.06 -0.09 -2.00
CA TYR A 40 12.38 -0.54 -2.46
C TYR A 40 12.71 -0.21 -3.91
N ASP A 41 12.18 0.87 -4.49
CA ASP A 41 12.36 1.17 -5.93
C ASP A 41 11.91 0.05 -6.90
N ALA A 42 11.13 -0.92 -6.41
CA ALA A 42 10.86 -2.16 -7.14
C ALA A 42 9.38 -2.58 -7.14
N PHE A 43 8.63 -2.25 -6.09
CA PHE A 43 7.22 -2.63 -5.96
C PHE A 43 6.32 -1.42 -5.92
N SER A 44 5.38 -1.32 -6.86
CA SER A 44 4.28 -0.36 -6.79
C SER A 44 3.14 -0.95 -5.97
N VAL A 45 2.72 -0.22 -4.94
CA VAL A 45 1.63 -0.57 -4.04
C VAL A 45 0.51 0.43 -4.23
N ARG A 46 -0.73 -0.07 -4.31
CA ARG A 46 -1.94 0.71 -4.54
C ARG A 46 -2.98 0.39 -3.47
N GLY A 47 -3.39 1.41 -2.73
CA GLY A 47 -4.56 1.43 -1.87
C GLY A 47 -5.80 1.81 -2.67
N LEU A 48 -6.81 0.96 -2.63
CA LEU A 48 -8.07 1.15 -3.34
C LEU A 48 -9.22 1.08 -2.34
N TYR A 49 -10.18 1.97 -2.51
CA TYR A 49 -11.43 1.94 -1.77
C TYR A 49 -12.43 0.99 -2.45
N ASP A 50 -12.98 0.06 -1.69
CA ASP A 50 -14.05 -0.85 -2.10
C ASP A 50 -15.33 -0.52 -1.32
N ASP A 51 -16.36 -0.10 -2.04
CA ASP A 51 -17.63 0.35 -1.48
C ASP A 51 -18.67 -0.78 -1.31
N TYR A 52 -18.34 -2.04 -1.65
CA TYR A 52 -19.24 -3.17 -1.49
C TYR A 52 -19.50 -3.51 -0.01
N GLY A 53 -20.42 -2.76 0.61
CA GLY A 53 -21.16 -3.12 1.83
C GLY A 53 -20.77 -2.39 3.11
N SER A 54 -19.52 -1.92 3.25
CA SER A 54 -19.10 -1.19 4.47
C SER A 54 -17.97 -0.17 4.30
N GLY A 55 -17.51 0.10 3.07
CA GLY A 55 -16.43 1.05 2.80
C GLY A 55 -15.09 0.60 3.35
N ASN A 56 -14.47 -0.40 2.71
CA ASN A 56 -13.18 -0.94 3.14
C ASN A 56 -12.08 -0.50 2.19
N TRP A 57 -10.93 -0.14 2.75
CA TRP A 57 -9.71 0.06 1.98
C TRP A 57 -8.94 -1.25 1.86
N GLY A 58 -8.17 -1.41 0.80
CA GLY A 58 -7.23 -2.52 0.68
C GLY A 58 -6.01 -2.14 -0.15
N PHE A 59 -4.85 -2.64 0.26
CA PHE A 59 -3.64 -2.56 -0.55
C PHE A 59 -3.61 -3.69 -1.57
N SER A 60 -2.90 -3.41 -2.65
CA SER A 60 -2.58 -4.37 -3.69
C SER A 60 -1.23 -4.02 -4.29
N ILE A 61 -0.44 -5.05 -4.63
CA ILE A 61 0.86 -4.89 -5.29
C ILE A 61 0.63 -5.05 -6.79
N ALA A 62 1.03 -4.05 -7.58
CA ALA A 62 0.91 -4.09 -9.03
C ALA A 62 2.03 -4.96 -9.63
N LEU A 63 1.67 -5.87 -10.55
CA LEU A 63 2.62 -6.74 -11.26
C LEU A 63 2.84 -6.32 -12.73
N GLY A 64 2.08 -5.36 -13.23
CA GLY A 64 2.10 -4.89 -14.62
C GLY A 64 0.74 -5.05 -15.31
N GLY A 65 0.40 -4.11 -16.20
CA GLY A 65 -0.95 -4.01 -16.75
C GLY A 65 -1.99 -3.82 -15.64
N ASP A 66 -3.10 -4.56 -15.72
CA ASP A 66 -4.16 -4.57 -14.71
C ASP A 66 -3.98 -5.66 -13.64
N ALA A 67 -2.87 -6.42 -13.69
CA ALA A 67 -2.62 -7.51 -12.76
C ALA A 67 -2.17 -6.99 -11.39
N VAL A 68 -2.89 -7.41 -10.34
CA VAL A 68 -2.63 -7.01 -8.97
C VAL A 68 -2.67 -8.22 -8.02
N VAL A 69 -1.90 -8.12 -6.92
CA VAL A 69 -1.92 -9.09 -5.82
C VAL A 69 -2.41 -8.40 -4.56
N SER A 70 -3.58 -8.81 -4.07
CA SER A 70 -4.19 -8.30 -2.83
C SER A 70 -4.07 -9.27 -1.65
N THR A 71 -3.46 -10.44 -1.87
CA THR A 71 -3.21 -11.46 -0.85
C THR A 71 -1.76 -11.89 -0.93
N VAL A 72 -1.00 -11.67 0.15
CA VAL A 72 0.41 -12.01 0.25
C VAL A 72 0.64 -12.79 1.52
N LEU A 73 1.54 -13.79 1.49
CA LEU A 73 1.89 -14.59 2.67
C LEU A 73 0.66 -15.23 3.36
N GLY A 74 -0.38 -15.58 2.58
CA GLY A 74 -1.64 -16.12 3.09
C GLY A 74 -2.58 -15.11 3.75
N ARG A 75 -2.26 -13.81 3.71
CA ARG A 75 -3.02 -12.71 4.35
C ARG A 75 -3.59 -11.77 3.30
N ARG A 76 -4.87 -11.39 3.44
CA ARG A 76 -5.47 -10.34 2.61
C ARG A 76 -5.00 -8.98 3.12
N LEU A 77 -4.57 -8.11 2.21
CA LEU A 77 -4.11 -6.76 2.52
C LEU A 77 -5.28 -5.77 2.72
N GLY A 78 -6.19 -6.10 3.63
CA GLY A 78 -7.34 -5.24 3.96
C GLY A 78 -7.00 -4.19 5.02
N ILE A 79 -7.61 -3.01 4.90
CA ILE A 79 -7.50 -1.90 5.83
C ILE A 79 -8.93 -1.49 6.23
N ARG A 80 -9.32 -1.75 7.49
CA ARG A 80 -10.64 -1.36 8.01
C ARG A 80 -10.59 -0.10 8.87
N GLY A 81 -9.49 0.65 8.77
CA GLY A 81 -9.34 1.99 9.35
C GLY A 81 -8.72 2.03 10.74
N THR A 82 -8.17 0.92 11.25
CA THR A 82 -7.38 0.95 12.50
C THR A 82 -5.88 1.02 12.21
N ARG A 83 -5.12 1.61 13.15
CA ARG A 83 -3.66 1.73 13.08
C ARG A 83 -2.97 0.36 12.97
N ASP A 84 -3.44 -0.62 13.72
CA ASP A 84 -2.85 -1.95 13.75
C ASP A 84 -3.09 -2.72 12.45
N GLU A 85 -4.25 -2.54 11.81
CA GLU A 85 -4.52 -3.13 10.51
C GLU A 85 -3.64 -2.51 9.41
N VAL A 86 -3.50 -1.18 9.40
CA VAL A 86 -2.59 -0.50 8.46
C VAL A 86 -1.16 -0.98 8.64
N ARG A 87 -0.68 -1.01 9.89
CA ARG A 87 0.66 -1.51 10.22
C ARG A 87 0.84 -2.94 9.74
N SER A 88 -0.08 -3.84 10.08
CA SER A 88 -0.03 -5.25 9.69
C SER A 88 -0.02 -5.44 8.16
N ALA A 89 -0.78 -4.63 7.42
CA ALA A 89 -0.76 -4.66 5.96
C ALA A 89 0.56 -4.17 5.38
N LEU A 90 1.13 -3.08 5.91
CA LEU A 90 2.44 -2.57 5.48
C LEU A 90 3.57 -3.55 5.81
N GLU A 91 3.57 -4.17 6.99
CA GLU A 91 4.52 -5.21 7.37
C GLU A 91 4.44 -6.42 6.42
N ALA A 92 3.23 -6.85 6.06
CA ALA A 92 3.05 -7.95 5.11
C ALA A 92 3.55 -7.61 3.70
N VAL A 93 3.40 -6.35 3.26
CA VAL A 93 3.95 -5.87 1.98
C VAL A 93 5.48 -5.80 2.04
N ASP A 94 6.05 -5.26 3.12
CA ASP A 94 7.50 -5.19 3.34
C ASP A 94 8.14 -6.58 3.31
N GLU A 95 7.60 -7.53 4.08
CA GLU A 95 8.09 -8.90 4.14
C GLU A 95 8.01 -9.59 2.76
N TYR A 96 6.88 -9.44 2.07
CA TYR A 96 6.69 -9.97 0.72
C TYR A 96 7.68 -9.41 -0.30
N ALA A 97 8.01 -8.11 -0.20
CA ALA A 97 8.95 -7.44 -1.08
C ALA A 97 10.39 -7.89 -0.80
N ARG A 98 10.81 -7.91 0.48
CA ARG A 98 12.14 -8.39 0.89
C ARG A 98 12.41 -9.81 0.42
N LEU A 99 11.41 -10.71 0.55
CA LEU A 99 11.53 -12.09 0.08
C LEU A 99 11.74 -12.22 -1.43
N ARG A 100 11.31 -11.25 -2.23
CA ARG A 100 11.46 -11.26 -3.70
C ARG A 100 12.71 -10.58 -4.23
N LEU A 101 13.21 -9.55 -3.55
CA LEU A 101 14.34 -8.76 -4.03
C LEU A 101 15.68 -9.47 -3.83
N GLY A 102 15.74 -10.37 -2.85
CA GLY A 102 16.97 -11.06 -2.51
C GLY A 102 17.96 -10.17 -1.74
N PRO A 103 18.97 -10.78 -1.11
CA PRO A 103 19.86 -10.10 -0.18
C PRO A 103 20.76 -9.05 -0.86
N GLU A 104 21.21 -9.28 -2.09
CA GLU A 104 22.12 -8.37 -2.80
C GLU A 104 21.44 -7.03 -3.13
N TYR A 105 20.19 -7.10 -3.61
CA TYR A 105 19.40 -5.90 -3.90
C TYR A 105 19.13 -5.11 -2.62
N LEU A 106 18.70 -5.81 -1.56
CA LEU A 106 18.40 -5.18 -0.27
C LEU A 106 19.63 -4.50 0.33
N ALA A 107 20.80 -5.13 0.26
CA ALA A 107 22.06 -4.54 0.74
C ALA A 107 22.44 -3.28 -0.05
N ALA A 108 22.27 -3.30 -1.38
CA ALA A 108 22.53 -2.12 -2.21
C ALA A 108 21.54 -0.97 -1.93
N HIS A 109 20.26 -1.30 -1.75
CA HIS A 109 19.24 -0.32 -1.39
C HIS A 109 19.49 0.27 0.00
N GLU A 110 19.86 -0.55 0.99
CA GLU A 110 20.24 -0.08 2.34
C GLU A 110 21.49 0.80 2.31
N ALA A 111 22.51 0.47 1.51
CA ALA A 111 23.67 1.34 1.35
C ALA A 111 23.34 2.69 0.69
N ALA A 112 22.30 2.75 -0.16
CA ALA A 112 21.88 3.97 -0.84
C ALA A 112 20.98 4.87 0.00
N TYR A 113 20.12 4.28 0.86
CA TYR A 113 19.03 4.99 1.54
C TYR A 113 18.95 4.75 3.06
N GLY A 114 19.71 3.81 3.61
CA GLY A 114 19.76 3.51 5.04
C GLY A 114 20.46 4.64 5.79
N SER A 115 19.70 5.36 6.62
CA SER A 115 20.19 6.32 7.61
C SER A 115 19.82 5.83 9.01
#